data_AF-A0A182MUE2-F1
#
_entry.id   AF-A0A182MUE2-F1
#
_cell.length_a   1.000
_cell.length_b   1.000
_cell.length_c   1.000
_cell.angle_alpha   90.00
_cell.angle_beta   90.00
_cell.angle_gamma   90.00
#
_symmetry.space_group_name_H-M   'P 1'
#
loop_
_entity.id
_entity.type
_entity.pdbx_description
1 polymer ?
#
loop_
_entity_poly.entity_id
_entity_poly.type
_entity_poly.pdbx_seq_one_letter_code
_entity_poly.pdbx_strand_id
1 'polypeptide(L)'
;MMVISSSTHFIILSTIAFAMTVWSADVDKVVFQFPEYDFKETSKNELTFREYESACDQSNRCTEFDGIERTRCVRECISPSCYQEIYKFDELEEGEIDVRLNSFRACFMQRLNRNRG
;
A
#
# COMPACT_ATOMS: atom_id res chain seq x y z
N MET A 1 53.91 -36.52 4.12
CA MET A 1 53.76 -35.10 4.54
C MET A 1 53.79 -34.25 3.27
N MET A 2 52.68 -33.60 2.93
CA MET A 2 52.54 -32.81 1.70
C MET A 2 52.85 -31.36 2.06
N VAL A 3 53.95 -30.80 1.54
CA VAL A 3 54.37 -29.42 1.81
C VAL A 3 53.69 -28.51 0.79
N ILE A 4 52.72 -27.72 1.24
CA ILE A 4 51.99 -26.78 0.38
C ILE A 4 52.92 -25.56 0.18
N SER A 5 53.18 -25.19 -1.08
CA SER A 5 54.08 -24.09 -1.44
C SER A 5 53.49 -22.73 -1.04
N SER A 6 54.31 -21.77 -0.64
CA SER A 6 53.86 -20.41 -0.29
C SER A 6 53.02 -19.77 -1.40
N SER A 7 53.34 -20.05 -2.66
CA SER A 7 52.57 -19.56 -3.83
C SER A 7 51.16 -20.13 -3.90
N THR A 8 50.97 -21.40 -3.50
CA THR A 8 49.64 -22.04 -3.48
C THR A 8 48.75 -21.49 -2.36
N HIS A 9 49.32 -21.02 -1.25
CA HIS A 9 48.58 -20.33 -0.20
C HIS A 9 48.06 -18.96 -0.64
N PHE A 10 48.89 -18.19 -1.36
CA PHE A 10 48.49 -16.89 -1.90
C PHE A 10 47.34 -17.00 -2.91
N ILE A 11 47.38 -18.01 -3.78
CA ILE A 11 46.32 -18.25 -4.78
C ILE A 11 45.01 -18.64 -4.09
N ILE A 12 45.06 -19.54 -3.09
CA ILE A 12 43.87 -19.99 -2.35
C ILE A 12 43.27 -18.82 -1.53
N LEU A 13 44.10 -17.98 -0.91
CA LEU A 13 43.63 -16.80 -0.18
C LEU A 13 42.98 -15.78 -1.11
N SER A 14 43.55 -15.58 -2.31
CA SER A 14 43.01 -14.67 -3.32
C SER A 14 41.65 -15.14 -3.87
N THR A 15 41.47 -16.44 -4.12
CA THR A 15 40.19 -16.97 -4.61
C THR A 15 39.11 -16.98 -3.53
N ILE A 16 39.47 -17.28 -2.28
CA ILE A 16 38.55 -17.22 -1.14
C ILE A 16 38.10 -15.77 -0.88
N ALA A 17 39.01 -14.80 -0.97
CA ALA A 17 38.68 -13.38 -0.83
C ALA A 17 37.73 -12.91 -1.95
N PHE A 18 37.99 -13.32 -3.19
CA PHE A 18 37.12 -12.99 -4.33
C PHE A 18 35.73 -13.61 -4.19
N ALA A 19 35.65 -14.86 -3.70
CA ALA A 19 34.38 -15.53 -3.41
C ALA A 19 33.60 -14.87 -2.26
N MET A 20 34.29 -14.31 -1.25
CA MET A 20 33.65 -13.55 -0.15
C MET A 20 33.18 -12.16 -0.56
N THR A 21 33.77 -11.55 -1.60
CA THR A 21 33.30 -10.24 -2.11
C THR A 21 32.05 -10.32 -2.99
N VAL A 22 31.62 -11.53 -3.38
CA VAL A 22 30.33 -11.76 -4.03
C VAL A 22 29.26 -11.93 -2.95
N TRP A 23 29.05 -10.88 -2.15
CA TRP A 23 27.91 -10.81 -1.24
C TRP A 23 26.83 -9.90 -1.82
N SER A 24 25.60 -10.39 -1.66
CA SER A 24 24.35 -9.96 -2.27
C SER A 24 24.19 -8.44 -2.28
N ALA A 25 23.79 -7.90 -3.43
CA ALA A 25 23.08 -6.63 -3.46
C ALA A 25 21.70 -6.88 -2.82
N ASP A 26 21.54 -6.59 -1.53
CA ASP A 26 20.22 -6.53 -0.92
C ASP A 26 19.45 -5.40 -1.59
N VAL A 27 18.45 -5.77 -2.39
CA VAL A 27 17.48 -4.82 -2.93
C VAL A 27 16.64 -4.36 -1.75
N ASP A 28 16.92 -3.17 -1.24
CA ASP A 28 16.11 -2.51 -0.21
C ASP A 28 14.67 -2.40 -0.72
N LYS A 29 13.78 -3.22 -0.17
CA LYS A 29 12.34 -3.15 -0.45
C LYS A 29 11.78 -1.92 0.26
N VAL A 30 11.47 -0.88 -0.50
CA VAL A 30 10.72 0.27 0.02
C VAL A 30 9.26 -0.15 0.17
N VAL A 31 8.82 -0.36 1.40
CA VAL A 31 7.41 -0.62 1.71
C VAL A 31 6.68 0.71 1.72
N PHE A 32 5.67 0.84 0.86
CA PHE A 32 4.78 2.00 0.84
C PHE A 32 4.08 2.17 2.20
N GLN A 33 4.17 3.38 2.77
CA GLN A 33 3.65 3.70 4.09
C GLN A 33 2.40 4.57 3.96
N PHE A 34 1.36 4.24 4.70
CA PHE A 34 0.12 5.02 4.75
C PHE A 34 -0.52 4.91 6.14
N PRO A 35 -1.44 5.81 6.52
CA PRO A 35 -2.16 5.68 7.78
C PRO A 35 -3.00 4.40 7.79
N GLU A 36 -2.61 3.45 8.65
CA GLU A 36 -3.28 2.16 8.78
C GLU A 36 -4.39 2.21 9.84
N TYR A 37 -5.56 1.69 9.48
CA TYR A 37 -6.69 1.53 10.38
C TYR A 37 -7.29 0.13 10.24
N ASP A 38 -7.56 -0.50 11.38
CA ASP A 38 -8.15 -1.84 11.40
C ASP A 38 -9.62 -1.80 10.95
N PHE A 39 -9.88 -2.34 9.77
CA PHE A 39 -11.25 -2.53 9.30
C PHE A 39 -11.81 -3.82 9.85
N LYS A 40 -12.85 -3.69 10.69
CA LYS A 40 -13.61 -4.84 11.13
C LYS A 40 -14.58 -5.27 10.02
N GLU A 41 -14.19 -6.27 9.24
CA GLU A 41 -15.04 -6.91 8.23
C GLU A 41 -16.23 -7.60 8.90
N THR A 42 -17.38 -6.93 8.86
CA THR A 42 -18.66 -7.49 9.30
C THR A 42 -19.68 -7.23 8.21
N SER A 43 -20.70 -8.09 8.10
CA SER A 43 -21.76 -7.91 7.10
C SER A 43 -22.43 -6.54 7.20
N LYS A 44 -22.60 -6.01 8.41
CA LYS A 44 -23.16 -4.67 8.63
C LYS A 44 -22.26 -3.57 8.08
N ASN A 45 -20.96 -3.62 8.38
CA ASN A 45 -20.02 -2.60 7.92
C ASN A 45 -19.87 -2.64 6.40
N GLU A 46 -19.76 -3.84 5.82
CA GLU A 46 -19.64 -4.00 4.37
C GLU A 46 -20.90 -3.48 3.65
N LEU A 47 -22.09 -3.85 4.13
CA LEU A 47 -23.35 -3.35 3.56
C LEU A 47 -23.43 -1.82 3.67
N THR A 48 -23.14 -1.27 4.85
CA THR A 48 -23.16 0.18 5.08
C THR A 48 -22.18 0.89 4.15
N PHE A 49 -20.97 0.37 3.98
CA PHE A 49 -19.99 0.99 3.06
C PHE A 49 -20.47 0.96 1.61
N ARG A 50 -21.00 -0.20 1.16
CA ARG A 50 -21.53 -0.36 -0.21
C ARG A 50 -22.70 0.58 -0.50
N GLU A 51 -23.57 0.84 0.48
CA GLU A 51 -24.66 1.80 0.33
C GLU A 51 -24.15 3.21 0.05
N TYR A 52 -23.14 3.67 0.79
CA TYR A 52 -22.52 4.99 0.57
C TYR A 52 -21.74 5.04 -0.74
N GLU A 53 -21.00 3.99 -1.06
CA GLU A 53 -20.28 3.86 -2.33
C GLU A 53 -21.23 3.94 -3.52
N SER A 54 -22.33 3.18 -3.49
CA SER A 54 -23.36 3.20 -4.52
C SER A 54 -24.05 4.57 -4.65
N ALA A 55 -24.38 5.21 -3.52
CA ALA A 55 -24.99 6.54 -3.53
C ALA A 55 -24.06 7.61 -4.13
N CYS A 56 -22.76 7.56 -3.81
CA CYS A 56 -21.77 8.47 -4.36
C CYS A 56 -21.48 8.19 -5.84
N ASP A 57 -21.39 6.93 -6.24
CA ASP A 57 -21.16 6.51 -7.61
C ASP A 57 -22.29 6.92 -8.56
N GLN A 58 -23.53 6.93 -8.07
CA GLN A 58 -24.72 7.37 -8.80
C GLN A 58 -24.99 8.87 -8.68
N SER A 59 -24.17 9.62 -7.93
CA SER A 59 -24.36 11.05 -7.76
C SER A 59 -24.00 11.79 -9.05
N ASN A 60 -24.76 12.84 -9.39
CA ASN A 60 -24.48 13.69 -10.55
C ASN A 60 -23.03 14.24 -10.57
N ARG A 61 -22.41 14.37 -9.38
CA ARG A 61 -21.03 14.83 -9.23
C ARG A 61 -20.03 13.82 -9.81
N CYS A 62 -20.21 12.52 -9.55
CA CYS A 62 -19.23 11.50 -9.91
C CYS A 62 -19.53 10.81 -11.24
N THR A 63 -20.76 10.92 -11.76
CA THR A 63 -21.15 10.35 -13.06
C THR A 63 -20.49 11.04 -14.26
N GLU A 64 -19.92 12.23 -14.09
CA GLU A 64 -19.19 12.95 -15.15
C GLU A 64 -17.76 12.42 -15.34
N PHE A 65 -17.24 11.63 -14.41
CA PHE A 65 -15.90 11.07 -14.45
C PHE A 65 -15.92 9.58 -14.78
N ASP A 66 -14.81 9.09 -15.33
CA ASP A 66 -14.59 7.67 -15.63
C ASP A 66 -13.30 7.16 -14.97
N GLY A 67 -13.11 5.83 -14.95
CA GLY A 67 -11.89 5.18 -14.50
C GLY A 67 -11.42 5.61 -13.10
N ILE A 68 -10.14 5.95 -12.98
CA ILE A 68 -9.54 6.35 -11.71
C ILE A 68 -10.08 7.68 -11.18
N GLU A 69 -10.48 8.60 -12.06
CA GLU A 69 -11.06 9.89 -11.68
C GLU A 69 -12.42 9.71 -11.01
N ARG A 70 -13.24 8.78 -11.53
CA ARG A 70 -14.50 8.39 -10.89
C ARG A 70 -14.26 7.79 -9.52
N THR A 71 -13.28 6.88 -9.41
CA THR A 71 -12.91 6.27 -8.14
C THR A 71 -12.49 7.33 -7.12
N ARG A 72 -11.66 8.28 -7.54
CA ARG A 72 -11.25 9.44 -6.73
C ARG A 72 -12.46 10.24 -6.24
N CYS A 73 -13.36 10.60 -7.15
CA CYS A 73 -14.58 11.33 -6.82
C CYS A 73 -15.44 10.58 -5.79
N VAL A 74 -15.66 9.28 -6.00
CA VAL A 74 -16.48 8.45 -5.11
C VAL A 74 -15.86 8.36 -3.72
N ARG A 75 -14.55 8.15 -3.60
CA ARG A 75 -13.85 8.11 -2.31
C ARG A 75 -13.94 9.45 -1.58
N GLU A 76 -13.74 10.56 -2.29
CA GLU A 76 -13.90 11.89 -1.70
C GLU A 76 -15.35 12.17 -1.30
N CYS A 77 -16.34 11.72 -2.10
CA CYS A 77 -17.77 11.85 -1.79
C CYS A 77 -18.15 11.07 -0.52
N ILE A 78 -17.67 9.83 -0.35
CA ILE A 78 -17.99 8.99 0.83
C ILE A 78 -17.51 9.66 2.11
N SER A 79 -16.28 10.18 2.10
CA SER A 79 -15.73 10.92 3.25
C SER A 79 -14.56 11.80 2.80
N PRO A 80 -14.79 13.12 2.64
CA PRO A 80 -13.72 14.04 2.22
C PRO A 80 -12.53 14.01 3.16
N SER A 81 -12.78 13.91 4.47
CA SER A 81 -11.74 13.84 5.48
C SER A 81 -10.94 12.54 5.40
N CYS A 82 -11.54 11.39 5.06
CA CYS A 82 -10.79 10.13 4.99
C CYS A 82 -9.99 10.08 3.70
N TYR A 83 -10.55 10.63 2.63
CA TYR A 83 -9.83 10.76 1.37
C TYR A 83 -8.58 11.62 1.55
N GLN A 84 -8.71 12.76 2.24
CA GLN A 84 -7.57 13.64 2.51
C GLN A 84 -6.46 12.97 3.34
N GLU A 85 -6.83 12.09 4.26
CA GLU A 85 -5.89 11.43 5.17
C GLU A 85 -5.18 10.25 4.51
N ILE A 86 -5.90 9.48 3.68
CA ILE A 86 -5.39 8.24 3.09
C ILE A 86 -4.75 8.44 1.70
N TYR A 87 -5.27 9.38 0.90
CA TYR A 87 -4.91 9.49 -0.52
C TYR A 87 -4.28 10.83 -0.93
N LYS A 88 -4.42 11.91 -0.15
CA LYS A 88 -3.96 13.25 -0.59
C LYS A 88 -2.45 13.36 -0.80
N PHE A 89 -1.66 12.62 -0.03
CA PHE A 89 -0.20 12.68 -0.12
C PHE A 89 0.34 11.93 -1.33
N ASP A 90 -0.42 10.97 -1.85
CA ASP A 90 -0.07 10.12 -2.98
C ASP A 90 -1.37 9.59 -3.60
N GLU A 91 -1.87 10.26 -4.63
CA GLU A 91 -3.17 9.91 -5.21
C GLU A 91 -3.08 8.62 -6.03
N LEU A 92 -4.19 7.90 -6.16
CA LEU A 92 -4.21 6.68 -6.98
C LEU A 92 -3.96 6.99 -8.46
N GLU A 93 -3.06 6.22 -9.06
CA GLU A 93 -2.77 6.27 -10.49
C GLU A 93 -3.49 5.16 -11.28
N GLU A 94 -3.68 5.39 -12.59
CA GLU A 94 -4.30 4.40 -13.46
C GLU A 94 -3.43 3.14 -13.56
N GLY A 95 -4.00 1.98 -13.23
CA GLY A 95 -3.29 0.70 -13.19
C GLY A 95 -2.63 0.35 -11.85
N GLU A 96 -2.70 1.23 -10.84
CA GLU A 96 -2.25 0.94 -9.47
C GLU A 96 -3.23 0.01 -8.74
N ILE A 97 -2.71 -0.85 -7.86
CA ILE A 97 -3.53 -1.65 -6.95
C ILE A 97 -3.72 -0.88 -5.63
N ASP A 98 -4.96 -0.53 -5.32
CA ASP A 98 -5.29 0.17 -4.07
C ASP A 98 -5.22 -0.77 -2.84
N VAL A 99 -4.06 -0.81 -2.19
CA VAL A 99 -3.85 -1.53 -0.92
C VAL A 99 -4.44 -0.80 0.29
N ARG A 100 -4.82 0.47 0.15
CA ARG A 100 -5.23 1.36 1.24
C ARG A 100 -6.73 1.32 1.52
N LEU A 101 -7.51 0.73 0.63
CA LEU A 101 -8.97 0.69 0.69
C LEU A 101 -9.53 0.23 2.04
N ASN A 102 -8.92 -0.77 2.67
CA ASN A 102 -9.37 -1.24 3.97
C ASN A 102 -9.18 -0.18 5.06
N SER A 103 -8.04 0.52 5.05
CA SER A 103 -7.81 1.63 5.98
C SER A 103 -8.77 2.79 5.74
N PHE A 104 -9.09 3.10 4.48
CA PHE A 104 -10.13 4.06 4.14
C PHE A 104 -11.52 3.67 4.69
N ARG A 105 -11.94 2.41 4.51
CA ARG A 105 -13.19 1.87 5.06
C ARG A 105 -13.26 1.99 6.58
N ALA A 106 -12.16 1.66 7.26
CA ALA A 106 -12.06 1.78 8.71
C ALA A 106 -12.16 3.23 9.18
N CYS A 107 -11.44 4.15 8.56
CA CYS A 107 -11.54 5.58 8.82
C CYS A 107 -12.99 6.07 8.69
N PHE A 108 -13.68 5.69 7.61
CA PHE A 108 -15.07 6.05 7.39
C PHE A 108 -15.98 5.55 8.51
N MET A 109 -15.87 4.26 8.88
CA MET A 109 -16.69 3.69 9.96
C MET A 109 -16.45 4.36 11.31
N GLN A 110 -15.20 4.70 11.64
CA GLN A 110 -14.89 5.42 12.88
C GLN A 110 -15.59 6.79 12.91
N ARG A 111 -15.52 7.56 11.82
CA ARG A 111 -16.17 8.88 11.71
C ARG A 111 -17.70 8.77 11.72
N LEU A 112 -18.24 7.80 11.00
CA LEU A 112 -19.67 7.55 10.94
C LEU A 112 -20.25 7.19 12.31
N ASN A 113 -19.52 6.39 13.10
CA ASN A 113 -19.94 6.04 14.47
C ASN A 113 -19.81 7.21 15.44
N ARG A 114 -18.79 8.07 15.29
CA ARG A 114 -18.64 9.30 16.09
C ARG A 114 -19.78 10.28 15.87
N ASN A 115 -20.27 10.40 14.63
CA ASN A 115 -21.37 11.32 14.30
C ASN A 115 -22.76 10.83 14.77
N ARG A 116 -22.86 9.59 15.28
CA ARG A 116 -24.11 8.97 15.75
C ARG A 116 -24.24 8.91 17.27
N GLY A 117 -23.18 9.26 18.00
CA GLY A 117 -23.18 9.39 19.47
C GLY A 117 -23.39 10.84 19.88
#